data_AF-A0A662V039-F1
#
_entry.id   AF-A0A662V039-F1
#
_cell.length_a   1.000
_cell.length_b   1.000
_cell.length_c   1.000
_cell.angle_alpha   90.00
_cell.angle_beta   90.00
_cell.angle_gamma   90.00
#
_symmetry.space_group_name_H-M   'P 1'
#
loop_
_entity.id
_entity.type
_entity.pdbx_description
1 polymer ?
#
loop_
_entity_poly.entity_id
_entity_poly.type
_entity_poly.pdbx_seq_one_letter_code
_entity_poly.pdbx_strand_id
1 'polypeptide(L)'
;VEDVYEALITSVPNIKFGVAFVEASGKRLVRVEGNDNELKKLAADVALKIGAGHVLVIYIRNAWPINVLNALKNVQEITRIYTATANPLQVIVAETNQGRGVIGVVDGFTPLGVEGDEDIKERMEFLRKIGYKR
;
A
#
# COMPACT_ATOMS: atom_id res chain seq x y z
N VAL A 1 12.22 -8.66 -0.75
CA VAL A 1 11.03 -8.86 -1.63
C VAL A 1 10.36 -10.17 -1.30
N GLU A 2 11.13 -11.23 -1.07
CA GLU A 2 10.64 -12.55 -0.63
C GLU A 2 9.85 -12.46 0.69
N ASP A 3 10.35 -11.75 1.71
CA ASP A 3 9.64 -11.62 3.01
C ASP A 3 8.28 -10.91 2.87
N VAL A 4 8.19 -9.95 1.94
CA VAL A 4 6.93 -9.26 1.61
C VAL A 4 5.98 -10.21 0.89
N TYR A 5 6.48 -11.03 -0.03
CA TYR A 5 5.69 -12.06 -0.69
C TYR A 5 5.12 -13.05 0.33
N GLU A 6 5.96 -13.54 1.25
CA GLU A 6 5.57 -14.46 2.31
C GLU A 6 4.54 -13.84 3.26
N ALA A 7 4.76 -12.61 3.72
CA ALA A 7 3.82 -11.88 4.56
C ALA A 7 2.44 -11.74 3.90
N LEU A 8 2.39 -11.54 2.58
CA LEU A 8 1.13 -11.42 1.84
C LEU A 8 0.46 -12.78 1.64
N ILE A 9 1.17 -13.76 1.06
CA ILE A 9 0.57 -15.05 0.67
C ILE A 9 0.10 -15.88 1.88
N THR A 10 0.75 -15.72 3.04
CA THR A 10 0.38 -16.42 4.28
C THR A 10 -0.74 -15.75 5.06
N SER A 11 -1.08 -14.49 4.75
CA SER A 11 -2.11 -13.73 5.48
C SER A 11 -3.54 -14.05 5.04
N VAL A 12 -3.79 -14.26 3.75
CA VAL A 12 -5.14 -14.50 3.20
C VAL A 12 -5.04 -15.53 2.06
N PRO A 13 -5.68 -16.70 2.15
CA PRO A 13 -5.51 -17.79 1.17
C PRO A 13 -5.75 -17.41 -0.30
N ASN A 14 -6.71 -16.53 -0.57
CA ASN A 14 -7.12 -16.14 -1.93
C ASN A 14 -6.57 -14.78 -2.37
N ILE A 15 -5.62 -14.20 -1.64
CA ILE A 15 -5.04 -12.91 -1.98
C ILE A 15 -4.36 -12.96 -3.35
N LYS A 16 -4.64 -11.94 -4.16
CA LYS A 16 -3.90 -11.64 -5.38
C LYS A 16 -3.08 -10.39 -5.16
N PHE A 17 -1.82 -10.40 -5.56
CA PHE A 17 -0.94 -9.25 -5.33
C PHE A 17 0.20 -9.13 -6.32
N GLY A 18 0.68 -7.90 -6.45
CA GLY A 18 1.93 -7.55 -7.11
C GLY A 18 2.71 -6.58 -6.25
N VAL A 19 4.02 -6.80 -6.16
CA VAL A 19 4.98 -6.06 -5.35
C VAL A 19 6.09 -5.55 -6.25
N ALA A 20 6.50 -4.30 -6.07
CA ALA A 20 7.65 -3.71 -6.73
C ALA A 20 8.51 -2.94 -5.75
N PHE A 21 9.80 -3.26 -5.68
CA PHE A 21 10.78 -2.63 -4.80
C PHE A 21 11.87 -1.96 -5.62
N VAL A 22 12.14 -0.68 -5.35
CA VAL A 22 13.19 0.09 -6.04
C VAL A 22 14.54 -0.16 -5.38
N GLU A 23 15.38 -1.04 -5.95
CA GLU A 23 16.76 -1.22 -5.50
C GLU A 23 17.52 0.12 -5.63
N ALA A 24 18.11 0.63 -4.53
CA ALA A 24 18.70 1.98 -4.52
C ALA A 24 20.21 2.01 -4.82
N SER A 25 20.85 0.85 -4.95
CA SER A 25 22.29 0.73 -5.21
C SER A 25 22.57 -0.40 -6.21
N GLY A 26 23.84 -0.61 -6.58
CA GLY A 26 24.23 -1.67 -7.51
C GLY A 26 23.54 -1.53 -8.88
N LYS A 27 22.77 -2.54 -9.27
CA LYS A 27 22.07 -2.55 -10.57
C LYS A 27 20.89 -1.58 -10.64
N ARG A 28 20.39 -1.12 -9.49
CA ARG A 28 19.29 -0.15 -9.37
C ARG A 28 18.02 -0.57 -10.14
N LEU A 29 17.69 -1.85 -10.08
CA LEU A 29 16.53 -2.40 -10.78
C LEU A 29 15.28 -2.34 -9.90
N VAL A 30 14.12 -2.15 -10.52
CA VAL A 30 12.85 -2.44 -9.84
C VAL A 30 12.69 -3.96 -9.75
N ARG A 31 12.72 -4.47 -8.52
CA ARG A 31 12.54 -5.89 -8.21
C ARG A 31 11.05 -6.17 -8.05
N VAL A 32 10.50 -7.06 -8.88
CA VAL A 32 9.06 -7.28 -8.98
C VAL A 32 8.73 -8.72 -8.64
N GLU A 33 7.74 -8.93 -7.77
CA GLU A 33 7.23 -10.27 -7.45
C GLU A 33 5.71 -10.25 -7.21
N GLY A 34 5.05 -11.41 -7.25
CA GLY A 34 3.62 -11.54 -6.96
C GLY A 34 2.98 -12.72 -7.68
N ASN A 35 1.70 -12.95 -7.39
CA ASN A 35 0.93 -14.07 -7.94
C ASN A 35 -0.15 -13.62 -8.95
N ASP A 36 -0.12 -12.36 -9.38
CA ASP A 36 -1.00 -11.77 -10.38
C ASP A 36 -0.20 -10.83 -11.31
N ASN A 37 -0.14 -11.15 -12.60
CA ASN A 37 0.69 -10.41 -13.57
C ASN A 37 0.22 -8.97 -13.80
N GLU A 38 -1.09 -8.72 -13.71
CA GLU A 38 -1.65 -7.37 -13.86
C GLU A 38 -1.19 -6.49 -12.69
N LEU A 39 -1.33 -7.00 -11.46
CA LEU A 39 -0.92 -6.29 -10.26
C LEU A 39 0.60 -6.09 -10.19
N LYS A 40 1.40 -7.08 -10.66
CA LYS A 40 2.86 -6.95 -10.79
C LYS A 40 3.23 -5.78 -11.71
N LYS A 41 2.57 -5.69 -12.86
CA LYS A 41 2.79 -4.60 -13.83
C LYS A 41 2.42 -3.25 -13.22
N LEU A 42 1.25 -3.14 -12.60
CA LEU A 42 0.82 -1.90 -11.94
C LEU A 42 1.80 -1.44 -10.85
N ALA A 43 2.26 -2.37 -10.00
CA ALA A 43 3.25 -2.06 -8.97
C ALA A 43 4.57 -1.56 -9.58
N ALA A 44 5.07 -2.22 -10.63
CA ALA A 44 6.30 -1.84 -11.32
C ALA A 44 6.18 -0.45 -11.97
N ASP A 45 5.09 -0.19 -12.68
CA ASP A 45 4.84 1.08 -13.36
C ASP A 45 4.77 2.24 -12.36
N VAL A 46 4.11 2.04 -11.22
CA VAL A 46 4.03 3.06 -10.16
C VAL A 46 5.38 3.24 -9.47
N ALA A 47 6.12 2.17 -9.18
CA ALA A 47 7.46 2.26 -8.60
C ALA A 47 8.42 3.05 -9.50
N LEU A 48 8.35 2.86 -10.82
CA LEU A 48 9.11 3.64 -11.81
C LEU A 48 8.70 5.11 -11.82
N LYS A 49 7.39 5.42 -11.77
CA LYS A 49 6.89 6.80 -11.72
C LYS A 49 7.32 7.53 -10.45
N ILE A 50 7.31 6.86 -9.30
CA ILE A 50 7.82 7.42 -8.04
C ILE A 50 9.33 7.65 -8.17
N GLY A 51 10.07 6.63 -8.61
CA GLY A 51 11.49 6.73 -8.95
C GLY A 51 12.40 7.03 -7.75
N ALA A 52 11.92 6.78 -6.53
CA ALA A 52 12.69 6.99 -5.30
C ALA A 52 13.24 5.65 -4.79
N GLY A 53 14.52 5.65 -4.41
CA GLY A 53 15.21 4.45 -3.93
C GLY A 53 14.57 3.88 -2.66
N HIS A 54 14.57 2.55 -2.55
CA HIS A 54 13.97 1.78 -1.45
C HIS A 54 12.46 1.97 -1.25
N VAL A 55 11.74 2.56 -2.22
CA VAL A 55 10.28 2.53 -2.21
C VAL A 55 9.78 1.13 -2.56
N LEU A 56 8.79 0.68 -1.79
CA LEU A 56 8.03 -0.53 -2.01
C LEU A 56 6.60 -0.14 -2.40
N VAL A 57 6.10 -0.68 -3.50
CA VAL A 57 4.70 -0.53 -3.96
C VAL A 57 4.05 -1.90 -3.93
N ILE A 58 2.85 -1.99 -3.34
CA ILE A 58 2.07 -3.23 -3.24
C ILE A 58 0.66 -2.94 -3.75
N TYR A 59 0.22 -3.72 -4.73
CA TYR A 59 -1.18 -3.80 -5.14
C TYR A 59 -1.76 -5.13 -4.67
N ILE A 60 -2.97 -5.10 -4.11
CA ILE A 60 -3.69 -6.28 -3.65
C ILE A 60 -5.11 -6.34 -4.23
N ARG A 61 -5.63 -7.55 -4.38
CA ARG A 61 -7.01 -7.88 -4.77
C ARG A 61 -7.44 -9.09 -3.94
N ASN A 62 -8.74 -9.24 -3.68
CA ASN A 62 -9.32 -10.28 -2.82
C ASN A 62 -8.83 -10.27 -1.36
N ALA A 63 -8.29 -9.14 -0.90
CA ALA A 63 -7.92 -8.87 0.48
C ALA A 63 -8.00 -7.36 0.73
N TRP A 64 -8.12 -6.96 1.98
CA TRP A 64 -8.06 -5.58 2.42
C TRP A 64 -6.71 -5.28 3.09
N PRO A 65 -6.25 -4.02 3.09
CA PRO A 65 -5.02 -3.65 3.79
C PRO A 65 -5.00 -4.08 5.27
N ILE A 66 -6.13 -3.99 5.96
CA ILE A 66 -6.24 -4.40 7.37
C ILE A 66 -5.95 -5.90 7.60
N ASN A 67 -6.03 -6.74 6.56
CA ASN A 67 -5.70 -8.16 6.67
C ASN A 67 -4.18 -8.40 6.70
N VAL A 68 -3.38 -7.49 6.13
CA VAL A 68 -1.94 -7.72 5.89
C VAL A 68 -1.03 -6.69 6.56
N LEU A 69 -1.56 -5.52 6.94
CA LEU A 69 -0.74 -4.40 7.42
C LEU A 69 0.10 -4.73 8.64
N ASN A 70 -0.38 -5.56 9.57
CA ASN A 70 0.41 -5.93 10.74
C ASN A 70 1.54 -6.90 10.39
N ALA A 71 1.31 -7.85 9.48
CA ALA A 71 2.36 -8.73 8.98
C ALA A 71 3.45 -7.90 8.27
N LEU A 72 3.04 -6.99 7.39
CA LEU A 72 3.95 -6.07 6.69
C LEU A 72 4.76 -5.19 7.66
N LYS A 73 4.13 -4.59 8.68
CA LYS A 73 4.84 -3.78 9.68
C LYS A 73 5.89 -4.56 10.47
N ASN A 74 5.75 -5.88 10.56
CA ASN A 74 6.69 -6.76 11.25
C ASN A 74 7.77 -7.35 10.33
N VAL A 75 7.70 -7.12 9.02
CA VAL A 75 8.80 -7.47 8.09
C VAL A 75 10.00 -6.58 8.42
N GLN A 76 11.16 -7.19 8.67
CA GLN A 76 12.34 -6.50 9.22
C GLN A 76 12.88 -5.40 8.30
N GLU A 77 12.69 -5.55 6.99
CA GLU A 77 13.12 -4.62 5.96
C GLU A 77 12.20 -3.40 5.82
N ILE A 78 10.96 -3.45 6.36
CA ILE A 78 9.99 -2.38 6.21
C ILE A 78 10.20 -1.33 7.30
N THR A 79 10.71 -0.17 6.88
CA THR A 79 11.01 0.96 7.79
C THR A 79 9.80 1.84 8.09
N ARG A 80 8.88 2.00 7.13
CA ARG A 80 7.65 2.79 7.26
C ARG A 80 6.63 2.45 6.19
N ILE A 81 5.38 2.78 6.44
CA ILE A 81 4.26 2.72 5.48
C ILE A 81 3.71 4.15 5.32
N TYR A 82 3.67 4.68 4.09
CA TYR A 82 3.15 6.04 3.84
C TYR A 82 1.62 6.07 3.77
N THR A 83 1.01 5.07 3.13
CA THR A 83 -0.46 4.93 2.98
C THR A 83 -0.81 3.48 2.65
N ALA A 84 -2.06 3.10 2.90
CA ALA A 84 -2.69 1.91 2.35
C ALA A 84 -4.17 2.21 2.08
N THR A 85 -4.53 2.40 0.81
CA THR A 85 -5.81 3.01 0.42
C THR A 85 -6.34 2.48 -0.91
N ALA A 86 -7.62 2.72 -1.16
CA ALA A 86 -8.27 2.56 -2.46
C ALA A 86 -8.81 3.90 -3.01
N ASN A 87 -8.57 5.00 -2.30
CA ASN A 87 -8.94 6.35 -2.75
C ASN A 87 -8.06 6.81 -3.93
N PRO A 88 -8.45 7.89 -4.63
CA PRO A 88 -7.51 8.67 -5.43
C PRO A 88 -6.29 9.06 -4.58
N LEU A 89 -5.10 8.82 -5.11
CA LEU A 89 -3.84 8.97 -4.38
C LEU A 89 -2.81 9.73 -5.21
N GLN A 90 -2.14 10.69 -4.57
CA GLN A 90 -0.93 11.33 -5.11
C GLN A 90 0.26 11.09 -4.18
N VAL A 91 1.44 10.86 -4.77
CA VAL A 91 2.70 10.73 -4.03
C VAL A 91 3.53 11.99 -4.26
N ILE A 92 3.97 12.64 -3.19
CA ILE A 92 4.80 13.85 -3.25
C ILE A 92 6.26 13.41 -3.21
N VAL A 93 6.98 13.68 -4.30
CA VAL A 93 8.38 13.29 -4.46
C VAL A 93 9.25 14.55 -4.53
N ALA A 94 10.26 14.62 -3.67
CA ALA A 94 11.33 15.61 -3.75
C ALA A 94 12.51 15.04 -4.52
N GLU A 95 13.19 15.88 -5.29
CA GLU A 95 14.36 15.52 -6.09
C GLU A 95 15.55 16.42 -5.75
N THR A 96 16.73 15.81 -5.69
CA THR A 96 18.02 16.46 -5.39
C THR A 96 19.05 16.05 -6.44
N ASN A 97 20.27 16.57 -6.35
CA ASN A 97 21.39 16.13 -7.18
C ASN A 97 21.74 14.63 -7.00
N GLN A 98 21.43 14.03 -5.85
CA GLN A 98 21.70 12.60 -5.59
C GLN A 98 20.59 11.70 -6.10
N GLY A 99 19.33 12.12 -5.97
CA GLY A 99 18.17 11.28 -6.33
C GLY A 99 16.87 11.79 -5.73
N ARG A 100 15.89 10.89 -5.66
CA ARG A 100 14.49 11.20 -5.28
C ARG A 100 14.11 10.55 -3.95
N GLY A 101 13.25 11.24 -3.20
CA GLY A 101 12.68 10.75 -1.94
C GLY A 101 11.21 11.12 -1.80
N VAL A 102 10.42 10.22 -1.19
CA VAL A 102 9.01 10.49 -0.89
C VAL A 102 8.91 11.31 0.39
N ILE A 103 8.26 12.47 0.31
CA ILE A 103 8.08 13.39 1.43
C ILE A 103 6.65 13.38 1.99
N GLY A 104 5.70 12.80 1.26
CA GLY A 104 4.32 12.70 1.71
C GLY A 104 3.40 12.09 0.65
N VAL A 105 2.13 11.97 1.02
CA VAL A 105 1.05 11.47 0.16
C VAL A 105 -0.20 12.32 0.38
N VAL A 106 -1.02 12.44 -0.66
CA VAL A 106 -2.38 13.01 -0.59
C VAL A 106 -3.35 11.87 -0.85
N ASP A 107 -4.00 11.39 0.22
CA ASP A 107 -4.91 10.24 0.21
C ASP A 107 -6.35 10.73 0.30
N GLY A 108 -7.09 10.66 -0.82
CA GLY A 108 -8.46 11.12 -0.90
C GLY A 108 -8.58 12.65 -0.88
N PHE A 109 -9.62 13.14 -0.20
CA PHE A 109 -10.07 14.53 -0.26
C PHE A 109 -10.14 15.17 1.14
N THR A 110 -10.20 16.50 1.18
CA THR A 110 -10.34 17.26 2.44
C THR A 110 -11.70 17.01 3.10
N PRO A 111 -11.79 17.07 4.44
CA PRO A 111 -13.06 16.92 5.14
C PRO A 111 -14.04 18.06 4.79
N LEU A 112 -15.34 17.75 4.73
CA LEU A 112 -16.40 18.73 4.47
C LEU A 112 -17.17 19.17 5.72
N GLY A 113 -16.93 18.52 6.86
CA GLY A 113 -17.62 18.79 8.12
C GLY A 113 -17.29 17.75 9.19
N VAL A 114 -18.05 17.79 10.29
CA VAL A 114 -17.99 16.81 11.39
C VAL A 114 -19.30 16.01 11.38
N GLU A 115 -19.20 14.70 11.62
CA GLU A 115 -20.35 13.79 11.65
C GLU A 115 -21.39 14.17 12.71
N GLY A 116 -22.68 14.05 12.36
CA GLY A 116 -23.80 14.18 13.28
C GLY A 116 -24.27 12.83 13.85
N ASP A 117 -25.32 12.85 14.68
CA ASP A 117 -25.84 11.64 15.35
C ASP A 117 -26.29 10.54 14.37
N GLU A 118 -26.90 10.91 13.24
CA GLU A 118 -27.35 9.94 12.24
C GLU A 118 -26.16 9.33 11.47
N ASP A 119 -25.12 10.12 11.14
CA ASP A 119 -23.89 9.63 10.51
C ASP A 119 -23.17 8.62 11.41
N ILE A 120 -23.12 8.90 12.73
CA ILE A 120 -22.55 8.01 13.75
C ILE A 120 -23.29 6.67 13.74
N LYS A 121 -24.62 6.72 13.77
CA LYS A 121 -25.47 5.53 13.75
C LYS A 121 -25.25 4.73 12.47
N GLU A 122 -25.23 5.38 11.31
CA GLU A 122 -25.00 4.74 10.02
C GLU A 122 -23.66 4.00 9.98
N ARG A 123 -22.55 4.65 10.34
CA ARG A 123 -21.23 3.99 10.32
C ARG A 123 -21.13 2.84 11.33
N MET A 124 -21.81 2.93 12.47
CA MET A 124 -21.85 1.87 13.48
C MET A 124 -22.69 0.66 13.02
N GLU A 125 -23.81 0.91 12.33
CA GLU A 125 -24.62 -0.14 11.72
C GLU A 125 -23.88 -0.82 10.56
N PHE A 126 -23.20 -0.05 9.72
CA PHE A 126 -22.41 -0.57 8.62
C PHE A 126 -21.35 -1.57 9.10
N LEU A 127 -20.55 -1.23 10.12
CA LEU A 127 -19.50 -2.12 10.65
C LEU A 127 -20.06 -3.45 11.19
N ARG A 128 -21.28 -3.44 11.74
CA ARG A 128 -21.98 -4.66 12.18
C ARG A 128 -22.51 -5.46 11.00
N LYS A 129 -23.09 -4.79 10.00
CA LYS A 129 -23.60 -5.40 8.77
C LYS A 129 -22.51 -6.15 8.01
N ILE A 130 -21.30 -5.60 7.94
CA ILE A 130 -20.15 -6.27 7.32
C ILE A 130 -19.39 -7.22 8.27
N GLY A 131 -19.86 -7.38 9.51
CA GLY A 131 -19.38 -8.40 10.45
C GLY A 131 -18.09 -8.09 11.20
N TYR A 132 -17.55 -6.86 11.13
CA TYR A 132 -16.33 -6.50 11.86
C TYR A 132 -16.58 -6.12 13.33
N LYS A 133 -17.83 -5.81 13.69
CA LYS A 133 -18.24 -5.46 15.06
C LYS A 133 -19.54 -6.16 15.44
N ARG A 134 -19.77 -6.29 16.76
CA ARG A 134 -21.03 -6.75 17.36
C ARG A 134 -21.73 -5.58 18.04
#